data_AF-E9FNX8-F1
#
_entry.id   AF-E9FNX8-F1
#
_cell.length_a   1.000
_cell.length_b   1.000
_cell.length_c   1.000
_cell.angle_alpha   90.00
_cell.angle_beta   90.00
_cell.angle_gamma   90.00
#
_symmetry.space_group_name_H-M   'P 1'
#
loop_
_entity.id
_entity.type
_entity.pdbx_description
1 polymer ?
#
loop_
_entity_poly.entity_id
_entity_poly.type
_entity_poly.pdbx_seq_one_letter_code
_entity_poly.pdbx_strand_id
1 'polypeptide(L)'
;MDNSSEWTEDSYNKIFQKYKSEDYFDEVEIVINYVKNLDAQPDGRVYKIQSLQIGEYNEQNDYFSELKNFIDLFNNILFGNSYPDDWQLFYVYKELFQFCIGKAKKGSCNYFRGQSHHYDLVPGILRGNVQNSYRKEFESLYLKIANEFPDKVSYFDFRSSDSIEQREYQLSLLQHYGLKTSLLDITKNPYIAMLFMLSEQFNEYKEPTIYLFNIDEQVHRKKHLFTEVKKSKKNERIIAQQGAFLNFDKIFNNKSFDIEKITCIKIVLHFSEDYYTNYLDEEKENLSNIEKLDDSDSKADYEQLLDREKHQIQNSKLNCLKFIKDELTRKLREYYYFEEDLFPDFEKRIQYLSEKYESNGQEKKISS
;
A
#
# COMPACT_ATOMS: atom_id res chain seq x y z
N MET A 1 -44.65 -12.56 5.65
CA MET A 1 -44.45 -11.11 5.71
C MET A 1 -42.96 -10.89 5.59
N ASP A 2 -42.56 -10.34 4.44
CA ASP A 2 -41.19 -10.21 4.00
C ASP A 2 -40.37 -9.29 4.91
N ASN A 3 -39.24 -9.78 5.40
CA ASN A 3 -38.16 -8.97 5.99
C ASN A 3 -37.34 -8.22 4.91
N SER A 4 -37.98 -7.81 3.81
CA SER A 4 -37.31 -7.24 2.64
C SER A 4 -37.03 -5.74 2.75
N SER A 5 -37.52 -5.06 3.81
CA SER A 5 -37.39 -3.60 3.96
C SER A 5 -36.21 -3.12 4.81
N GLU A 6 -35.44 -4.00 5.47
CA GLU A 6 -34.35 -3.59 6.37
C GLU A 6 -32.97 -3.41 5.69
N TRP A 7 -32.85 -3.80 4.41
CA TRP A 7 -31.54 -4.00 3.76
C TRP A 7 -31.22 -3.05 2.60
N THR A 8 -31.95 -1.95 2.42
CA THR A 8 -31.77 -1.10 1.23
C THR A 8 -31.35 0.34 1.50
N GLU A 9 -31.46 0.87 2.71
CA GLU A 9 -31.12 2.29 2.94
C GLU A 9 -29.80 2.55 3.65
N ASP A 10 -29.15 1.58 4.31
CA ASP A 10 -27.95 1.89 5.14
C ASP A 10 -26.85 0.83 5.09
N SER A 11 -26.83 0.03 4.03
CA SER A 11 -26.05 -1.20 3.94
C SER A 11 -24.53 -0.98 4.06
N TYR A 12 -23.98 0.05 3.40
CA TYR A 12 -22.55 0.35 3.49
C TYR A 12 -22.13 1.01 4.80
N ASN A 13 -23.01 1.77 5.47
CA ASN A 13 -22.72 2.27 6.82
C ASN A 13 -22.68 1.12 7.83
N LYS A 14 -23.57 0.12 7.68
CA LYS A 14 -23.53 -1.10 8.50
C LYS A 14 -22.21 -1.86 8.30
N ILE A 15 -21.70 -1.99 7.07
CA ILE A 15 -20.39 -2.61 6.83
C ILE A 15 -19.29 -1.76 7.47
N PHE A 16 -19.29 -0.45 7.22
CA PHE A 16 -18.29 0.47 7.78
C PHE A 16 -18.18 0.35 9.31
N GLN A 17 -19.30 0.17 10.01
CA GLN A 17 -19.32 0.02 11.47
C GLN A 17 -18.92 -1.37 11.97
N LYS A 18 -19.15 -2.43 11.18
CA LYS A 18 -18.99 -3.82 11.62
C LYS A 18 -17.72 -4.49 11.11
N TYR A 19 -17.15 -4.00 10.01
CA TYR A 19 -15.98 -4.61 9.39
C TYR A 19 -14.78 -4.53 10.32
N LYS A 20 -14.10 -5.67 10.48
CA LYS A 20 -12.80 -5.77 11.13
C LYS A 20 -11.87 -6.59 10.26
N SER A 21 -10.65 -6.09 10.02
CA SER A 21 -9.67 -6.79 9.18
C SER A 21 -9.37 -8.21 9.68
N GLU A 22 -9.27 -8.36 11.00
CA GLU A 22 -8.98 -9.63 11.69
C GLU A 22 -9.99 -10.75 11.39
N ASP A 23 -11.22 -10.43 10.99
CA ASP A 23 -12.24 -11.43 10.65
C ASP A 23 -11.97 -12.07 9.27
N TYR A 24 -11.20 -11.38 8.42
CA TYR A 24 -10.95 -11.77 7.02
C TYR A 24 -9.50 -12.15 6.77
N PHE A 25 -8.56 -11.63 7.55
CA PHE A 25 -7.13 -11.81 7.32
C PHE A 25 -6.43 -12.40 8.55
N ASP A 26 -5.55 -13.35 8.30
CA ASP A 26 -4.51 -13.75 9.25
C ASP A 26 -3.28 -12.93 8.88
N GLU A 27 -3.08 -11.81 9.57
CA GLU A 27 -2.14 -10.75 9.18
C GLU A 27 -0.86 -10.77 10.04
N VAL A 28 0.28 -10.53 9.40
CA VAL A 28 1.53 -10.17 10.08
C VAL A 28 2.10 -8.89 9.47
N GLU A 29 2.61 -8.00 10.31
CA GLU A 29 3.25 -6.77 9.88
C GLU A 29 4.78 -6.91 9.87
N ILE A 30 5.42 -6.42 8.82
CA ILE A 30 6.86 -6.21 8.72
C ILE A 30 7.10 -4.71 8.59
N VAL A 31 7.92 -4.15 9.48
CA VAL A 31 8.30 -2.74 9.45
C VAL A 31 9.74 -2.64 8.97
N ILE A 32 9.95 -1.98 7.83
CA ILE A 32 11.28 -1.58 7.36
C ILE A 32 11.58 -0.21 7.96
N ASN A 33 12.40 -0.22 9.00
CA ASN A 33 12.83 0.97 9.69
C ASN A 33 14.00 1.61 8.95
N TYR A 34 13.90 2.91 8.68
CA TYR A 34 14.98 3.68 8.09
C TYR A 34 15.16 5.02 8.80
N VAL A 35 16.33 5.60 8.64
CA VAL A 35 16.70 6.91 9.20
C VAL A 35 17.45 7.73 8.17
N LYS A 36 17.67 9.01 8.46
CA LYS A 36 18.51 9.86 7.63
C LYS A 36 19.97 9.46 7.77
N ASN A 37 20.67 9.42 6.64
CA ASN A 37 22.11 9.21 6.60
C ASN A 37 22.84 10.56 6.75
N LEU A 38 23.47 10.80 7.90
CA LEU A 38 24.24 12.03 8.14
C LEU A 38 25.56 12.07 7.36
N ASP A 39 26.15 10.90 7.10
CA ASP A 39 27.43 10.77 6.41
C ASP A 39 27.28 10.74 4.88
N ALA A 40 26.07 11.01 4.39
CA ALA A 40 25.78 10.99 2.97
C ALA A 40 26.63 12.05 2.25
N GLN A 41 27.42 11.58 1.28
CA GLN A 41 28.07 12.46 0.31
C GLN A 41 27.01 13.23 -0.50
N PRO A 42 27.36 14.36 -1.17
CA PRO A 42 26.39 15.18 -1.91
C PRO A 42 25.52 14.41 -2.94
N ASP A 43 26.08 13.35 -3.54
CA ASP A 43 25.39 12.46 -4.49
C ASP A 43 25.05 11.09 -3.88
N GLY A 44 25.22 10.95 -2.57
CA GLY A 44 25.02 9.73 -1.82
C GLY A 44 23.56 9.48 -1.43
N ARG A 45 23.31 8.30 -0.90
CA ARG A 45 21.99 7.94 -0.37
C ARG A 45 21.72 8.68 0.93
N VAL A 46 20.66 9.48 0.94
CA VAL A 46 20.26 10.31 2.09
C VAL A 46 19.58 9.52 3.22
N TYR A 47 19.36 8.21 3.04
CA TYR A 47 18.77 7.32 4.02
C TYR A 47 19.66 6.12 4.32
N LYS A 48 19.53 5.56 5.52
CA LYS A 48 20.13 4.29 5.94
C LYS A 48 19.01 3.38 6.46
N ILE A 49 19.08 2.11 6.13
CA ILE A 49 18.15 1.09 6.66
C ILE A 49 18.63 0.75 8.07
N GLN A 50 17.75 0.85 9.05
CA GLN A 50 18.08 0.69 10.48
C GLN A 50 17.74 -0.71 10.99
N SER A 51 16.61 -1.28 10.59
CA SER A 51 16.24 -2.65 10.93
C SER A 51 15.03 -3.11 10.11
N LEU A 52 14.82 -4.42 10.04
CA LEU A 52 13.50 -4.98 9.74
C LEU A 52 12.93 -5.58 11.01
N GLN A 53 11.72 -5.17 11.36
CA GLN A 53 10.97 -5.70 12.49
C GLN A 53 9.76 -6.46 11.97
N ILE A 54 9.32 -7.46 12.73
CA ILE A 54 8.10 -8.20 12.45
C ILE A 54 7.24 -8.15 13.70
N GLY A 55 5.98 -7.78 13.51
CA GLY A 55 4.99 -7.63 14.57
C GLY A 55 4.57 -8.97 15.16
N GLU A 56 3.63 -8.91 16.09
CA GLU A 56 3.00 -10.11 16.64
C GLU A 56 2.25 -10.87 15.55
N TYR A 57 2.30 -12.19 15.62
CA TYR A 57 1.64 -13.07 14.66
C TYR A 57 1.14 -14.34 15.33
N ASN A 58 0.23 -15.04 14.66
CA ASN A 58 -0.23 -16.34 15.11
C ASN A 58 0.88 -17.38 14.98
N GLU A 59 1.48 -17.81 16.10
CA GLU A 59 2.56 -18.82 16.13
C GLU A 59 2.15 -20.18 15.52
N GLN A 60 0.85 -20.46 15.42
CA GLN A 60 0.34 -21.67 14.75
C GLN A 60 0.48 -21.61 13.22
N ASN A 61 0.75 -20.43 12.66
CA ASN A 61 1.02 -20.26 11.25
C ASN A 61 2.51 -20.48 10.99
N ASP A 62 2.86 -21.72 10.59
CA ASP A 62 4.24 -22.13 10.27
C ASP A 62 4.95 -21.17 9.30
N TYR A 63 4.20 -20.56 8.38
CA TYR A 63 4.75 -19.63 7.39
C TYR A 63 5.25 -18.33 8.03
N PHE A 64 4.55 -17.81 9.05
CA PHE A 64 4.98 -16.63 9.79
C PHE A 64 6.19 -16.91 10.67
N SER A 65 6.27 -18.12 11.25
CA SER A 65 7.47 -18.57 11.97
C SER A 65 8.68 -18.68 11.03
N GLU A 66 8.51 -19.21 9.81
CA GLU A 66 9.56 -19.18 8.80
C GLU A 66 9.96 -17.76 8.39
N LEU A 67 8.98 -16.87 8.24
CA LEU A 67 9.20 -15.47 7.89
C LEU A 67 10.00 -14.75 8.99
N LYS A 68 9.67 -14.98 10.27
CA LYS A 68 10.43 -14.47 11.42
C LYS A 68 11.89 -14.87 11.35
N ASN A 69 12.16 -16.17 11.14
CA ASN A 69 13.52 -16.69 11.01
C ASN A 69 14.26 -16.08 9.83
N PHE A 70 13.58 -15.85 8.69
CA PHE A 70 14.16 -15.16 7.55
C PHE A 70 14.52 -13.70 7.89
N ILE A 71 13.63 -12.96 8.54
CA ILE A 71 13.88 -11.56 8.95
C ILE A 71 15.06 -11.47 9.91
N ASP A 72 15.16 -12.39 10.87
CA ASP A 72 16.28 -12.42 11.82
C ASP A 72 17.61 -12.69 11.12
N LEU A 73 17.64 -13.66 10.20
CA LEU A 73 18.82 -13.94 9.39
C LEU A 73 19.17 -12.75 8.49
N PHE A 74 18.16 -12.12 7.88
CA PHE A 74 18.35 -11.01 6.96
C PHE A 74 18.86 -9.75 7.68
N ASN A 75 18.39 -9.46 8.90
CA ASN A 75 18.97 -8.42 9.74
C ASN A 75 20.47 -8.68 10.02
N ASN A 76 20.86 -9.92 10.33
CA ASN A 76 22.28 -10.25 10.51
C ASN A 76 23.11 -10.04 9.23
N ILE A 77 22.51 -10.17 8.05
CA ILE A 77 23.18 -9.90 6.76
C ILE A 77 23.28 -8.39 6.51
N LEU A 78 22.21 -7.64 6.76
CA LEU A 78 22.16 -6.19 6.57
C LEU A 78 23.15 -5.44 7.46
N PHE A 79 23.31 -5.89 8.70
CA PHE A 79 24.16 -5.24 9.71
C PHE A 79 25.46 -6.01 10.00
N GLY A 80 25.69 -7.10 9.28
CA GLY A 80 26.94 -7.84 9.36
C GLY A 80 28.07 -7.13 8.62
N ASN A 81 29.32 -7.40 9.03
CA ASN A 81 30.55 -6.81 8.45
C ASN A 81 30.79 -7.11 6.95
N SER A 82 29.85 -7.73 6.25
CA SER A 82 30.00 -8.17 4.86
C SER A 82 29.63 -7.11 3.82
N TYR A 83 28.74 -6.16 4.15
CA TYR A 83 28.32 -5.09 3.25
C TYR A 83 28.08 -3.79 4.03
N PRO A 84 29.12 -2.95 4.21
CA PRO A 84 28.96 -1.69 4.95
C PRO A 84 28.03 -0.74 4.19
N ASP A 85 27.00 -0.24 4.88
CA ASP A 85 26.23 1.00 4.61
C ASP A 85 25.47 1.19 3.28
N ASP A 86 25.42 0.21 2.36
CA ASP A 86 25.03 0.50 0.97
C ASP A 86 23.79 -0.23 0.40
N TRP A 87 22.98 -0.86 1.26
CA TRP A 87 21.75 -1.51 0.78
C TRP A 87 20.72 -0.50 0.24
N GLN A 88 20.30 -0.70 -1.01
CA GLN A 88 19.15 -0.01 -1.58
C GLN A 88 17.85 -0.68 -1.11
N LEU A 89 16.85 0.11 -0.76
CA LEU A 89 15.52 -0.39 -0.39
C LEU A 89 14.91 -1.29 -1.46
N PHE A 90 15.19 -1.03 -2.74
CA PHE A 90 14.72 -1.91 -3.82
C PHE A 90 15.15 -3.37 -3.61
N TYR A 91 16.40 -3.60 -3.19
CA TYR A 91 16.90 -4.95 -2.95
C TYR A 91 16.33 -5.56 -1.67
N VAL A 92 16.04 -4.75 -0.64
CA VAL A 92 15.29 -5.23 0.53
C VAL A 92 13.89 -5.72 0.14
N TYR A 93 13.14 -4.93 -0.63
CA TYR A 93 11.85 -5.36 -1.17
C TYR A 93 11.98 -6.61 -2.04
N LYS A 94 13.02 -6.67 -2.88
CA LYS A 94 13.26 -7.83 -3.75
C LYS A 94 13.51 -9.11 -2.95
N GLU A 95 14.32 -9.08 -1.90
CA GLU A 95 14.57 -10.24 -1.04
C GLU A 95 13.30 -10.66 -0.28
N LEU A 96 12.54 -9.69 0.25
CA LEU A 96 11.24 -9.95 0.88
C LEU A 96 10.27 -10.61 -0.11
N PHE A 97 10.15 -10.08 -1.33
CA PHE A 97 9.30 -10.67 -2.37
C PHE A 97 9.79 -12.05 -2.79
N GLN A 98 11.09 -12.27 -2.92
CA GLN A 98 11.64 -13.57 -3.27
C GLN A 98 11.30 -14.63 -2.22
N PHE A 99 11.41 -14.29 -0.93
CA PHE A 99 10.95 -15.16 0.14
C PHE A 99 9.43 -15.39 0.06
N CYS A 100 8.66 -14.31 -0.03
CA CYS A 100 7.20 -14.38 0.07
C CYS A 100 6.53 -15.08 -1.13
N ILE A 101 7.12 -14.99 -2.31
CA ILE A 101 6.57 -15.51 -3.57
C ILE A 101 7.12 -16.91 -3.90
N GLY A 102 8.20 -17.33 -3.25
CA GLY A 102 8.95 -18.56 -3.57
C GLY A 102 8.04 -19.76 -3.81
N LYS A 103 7.96 -20.22 -5.07
CA LYS A 103 6.94 -21.16 -5.60
C LYS A 103 6.85 -22.54 -4.92
N ALA A 104 7.83 -22.90 -4.09
CA ALA A 104 7.91 -24.22 -3.48
C ALA A 104 7.34 -24.27 -2.04
N LYS A 105 6.92 -23.14 -1.47
CA LYS A 105 6.46 -23.07 -0.09
C LYS A 105 4.94 -23.07 0.01
N LYS A 106 4.41 -23.82 0.97
CA LYS A 106 3.03 -23.62 1.43
C LYS A 106 2.97 -22.24 2.09
N GLY A 107 2.04 -21.38 1.69
CA GLY A 107 1.98 -20.00 2.21
C GLY A 107 2.36 -18.90 1.22
N SER A 108 2.89 -19.25 0.04
CA SER A 108 3.41 -18.25 -0.90
C SER A 108 2.35 -17.27 -1.40
N CYS A 109 2.69 -15.99 -1.36
CA CYS A 109 1.82 -14.90 -1.78
C CYS A 109 1.75 -14.80 -3.31
N ASN A 110 0.55 -14.59 -3.83
CA ASN A 110 0.24 -14.53 -5.26
C ASN A 110 -0.53 -13.28 -5.69
N TYR A 111 -0.98 -12.45 -4.74
CA TYR A 111 -1.58 -11.15 -5.01
C TYR A 111 -0.98 -10.06 -4.12
N PHE A 112 -1.02 -8.82 -4.61
CA PHE A 112 -0.31 -7.69 -4.05
C PHE A 112 -1.15 -6.42 -4.13
N ARG A 113 -0.95 -5.50 -3.19
CA ARG A 113 -1.52 -4.15 -3.23
C ARG A 113 -0.58 -3.14 -2.58
N GLY A 114 -0.27 -2.06 -3.30
CA GLY A 114 0.45 -0.93 -2.72
C GLY A 114 -0.50 0.17 -2.28
N GLN A 115 -0.10 0.86 -1.21
CA GLN A 115 -0.75 2.04 -0.68
C GLN A 115 0.32 3.09 -0.37
N SER A 116 0.09 4.32 -0.83
CA SER A 116 0.91 5.51 -0.55
C SER A 116 0.98 5.89 0.92
N HIS A 117 0.11 5.33 1.74
CA HIS A 117 -0.02 5.65 3.14
C HIS A 117 -0.53 4.43 3.91
N HIS A 118 -0.23 4.41 5.20
CA HIS A 118 -0.68 3.42 6.14
C HIS A 118 -2.10 3.74 6.61
N TYR A 119 -3.09 3.33 5.81
CA TYR A 119 -4.49 3.32 6.22
C TYR A 119 -5.09 1.92 6.07
N ASP A 120 -6.25 1.74 6.68
CA ASP A 120 -6.98 0.48 6.71
C ASP A 120 -7.15 -0.13 5.32
N LEU A 121 -7.06 -1.46 5.22
CA LEU A 121 -7.28 -2.21 3.99
C LEU A 121 -8.78 -2.23 3.62
N VAL A 122 -9.30 -1.08 3.21
CA VAL A 122 -10.72 -0.87 2.90
C VAL A 122 -10.91 -0.18 1.54
N PRO A 123 -11.99 -0.52 0.81
CA PRO A 123 -12.32 0.10 -0.48
C PRO A 123 -12.75 1.55 -0.30
N GLY A 124 -12.81 2.28 -1.42
CA GLY A 124 -13.08 3.72 -1.44
C GLY A 124 -14.31 4.13 -0.65
N ILE A 125 -15.43 3.41 -0.79
CA ILE A 125 -16.69 3.71 -0.10
C ILE A 125 -16.61 3.55 1.43
N LEU A 126 -15.69 2.73 1.93
CA LEU A 126 -15.55 2.41 3.35
C LEU A 126 -14.43 3.21 4.05
N ARG A 127 -13.76 4.13 3.36
CA ARG A 127 -12.74 4.98 3.99
C ARG A 127 -13.36 5.95 5.01
N GLY A 128 -12.67 6.22 6.11
CA GLY A 128 -13.18 7.08 7.19
C GLY A 128 -13.50 8.52 6.78
N ASN A 129 -12.87 9.02 5.71
CA ASN A 129 -13.14 10.36 5.17
C ASN A 129 -14.38 10.44 4.25
N VAL A 130 -15.05 9.32 3.98
CA VAL A 130 -16.31 9.29 3.21
C VAL A 130 -17.48 9.59 4.15
N GLN A 131 -18.39 10.47 3.71
CA GLN A 131 -19.56 10.85 4.49
C GLN A 131 -20.58 9.72 4.57
N ASN A 132 -21.27 9.60 5.72
CA ASN A 132 -22.32 8.59 5.90
C ASN A 132 -23.47 8.75 4.89
N SER A 133 -23.78 9.99 4.48
CA SER A 133 -24.76 10.29 3.43
C SER A 133 -24.39 9.65 2.10
N TYR A 134 -23.11 9.70 1.69
CA TYR A 134 -22.64 9.05 0.47
C TYR A 134 -22.87 7.53 0.51
N ARG A 135 -22.52 6.89 1.64
CA ARG A 135 -22.75 5.45 1.82
C ARG A 135 -24.23 5.08 1.81
N LYS A 136 -25.07 5.97 2.35
CA LYS A 136 -26.54 5.83 2.37
C LYS A 136 -27.13 5.92 0.96
N GLU A 137 -26.64 6.89 0.17
CA GLU A 137 -27.19 7.23 -1.15
C GLU A 137 -26.55 6.43 -2.30
N PHE A 138 -25.53 5.61 -2.03
CA PHE A 138 -24.75 4.92 -3.07
C PHE A 138 -25.62 4.13 -4.05
N GLU A 139 -26.61 3.36 -3.58
CA GLU A 139 -27.50 2.60 -4.48
C GLU A 139 -28.34 3.51 -5.38
N SER A 140 -28.82 4.63 -4.83
CA SER A 140 -29.59 5.61 -5.61
C SER A 140 -28.71 6.29 -6.65
N LEU A 141 -27.46 6.61 -6.29
CA LEU A 141 -26.48 7.17 -7.21
C LEU A 141 -26.12 6.17 -8.33
N TYR A 142 -25.86 4.91 -7.98
CA TYR A 142 -25.56 3.87 -8.95
C TYR A 142 -26.73 3.65 -9.91
N LEU A 143 -27.95 3.52 -9.40
CA LEU A 143 -29.16 3.40 -10.22
C LEU A 143 -29.35 4.61 -11.15
N LYS A 144 -29.14 5.82 -10.63
CA LYS A 144 -29.22 7.06 -11.41
C LYS A 144 -28.21 7.05 -12.57
N ILE A 145 -26.95 6.71 -12.31
CA ILE A 145 -25.91 6.63 -13.34
C ILE A 145 -26.26 5.58 -14.40
N ALA A 146 -26.77 4.42 -13.99
CA ALA A 146 -27.18 3.37 -14.94
C ALA A 146 -28.36 3.82 -15.82
N ASN A 147 -29.28 4.63 -15.30
CA ASN A 147 -30.38 5.20 -16.07
C ASN A 147 -29.92 6.33 -17.02
N GLU A 148 -28.94 7.14 -16.60
CA GLU A 148 -28.39 8.22 -17.43
C GLU A 148 -27.48 7.68 -18.54
N PHE A 149 -26.76 6.57 -18.29
CA PHE A 149 -25.78 5.99 -19.22
C PHE A 149 -25.98 4.47 -19.42
N PRO A 150 -27.17 4.03 -19.91
CA PRO A 150 -27.53 2.60 -19.99
C PRO A 150 -26.63 1.78 -20.93
N ASP A 151 -26.03 2.40 -21.94
CA ASP A 151 -25.11 1.74 -22.88
C ASP A 151 -23.72 1.47 -22.28
N LYS A 152 -23.38 2.16 -21.18
CA LYS A 152 -22.09 2.07 -20.50
C LYS A 152 -22.16 1.23 -19.24
N VAL A 153 -23.17 1.47 -18.41
CA VAL A 153 -23.30 0.85 -17.09
C VAL A 153 -24.73 0.35 -16.89
N SER A 154 -24.85 -0.88 -16.38
CA SER A 154 -26.13 -1.46 -15.97
C SER A 154 -26.22 -1.54 -14.45
N TYR A 155 -27.42 -1.44 -13.89
CA TYR A 155 -27.65 -1.59 -12.45
C TYR A 155 -27.94 -3.05 -12.08
N PHE A 156 -27.27 -3.54 -11.05
CA PHE A 156 -27.53 -4.84 -10.41
C PHE A 156 -27.57 -4.63 -8.90
N ASP A 157 -28.57 -5.20 -8.23
CA ASP A 157 -28.64 -5.17 -6.77
C ASP A 157 -27.66 -6.19 -6.14
N PHE A 158 -27.59 -6.25 -4.81
CA PHE A 158 -26.74 -7.22 -4.09
C PHE A 158 -27.54 -8.36 -3.43
N ARG A 159 -28.81 -8.60 -3.83
CA ARG A 159 -29.72 -9.56 -3.17
C ARG A 159 -29.44 -11.03 -3.51
N SER A 160 -28.74 -11.30 -4.62
CA SER A 160 -28.39 -12.66 -5.04
C SER A 160 -26.91 -12.76 -5.42
N SER A 161 -26.35 -13.97 -5.32
CA SER A 161 -24.96 -14.25 -5.72
C SER A 161 -24.69 -13.92 -7.19
N ASP A 162 -25.64 -14.25 -8.07
CA ASP A 162 -25.52 -14.00 -9.51
C ASP A 162 -25.53 -12.50 -9.81
N SER A 163 -26.34 -11.74 -9.06
CA SER A 163 -26.39 -10.29 -9.14
C SER A 163 -25.09 -9.65 -8.66
N ILE A 164 -24.45 -10.16 -7.59
CA ILE A 164 -23.14 -9.68 -7.12
C ILE A 164 -22.05 -9.88 -8.20
N GLU A 165 -22.02 -11.03 -8.88
CA GLU A 165 -21.01 -11.24 -9.94
C GLU A 165 -21.18 -10.27 -11.11
N GLN A 166 -22.43 -9.95 -11.47
CA GLN A 166 -22.72 -8.99 -12.54
C GLN A 166 -22.43 -7.55 -12.10
N ARG A 167 -22.81 -7.24 -10.85
CA ARG A 167 -22.57 -5.95 -10.20
C ARG A 167 -21.09 -5.62 -10.10
N GLU A 168 -20.25 -6.58 -9.75
CA GLU A 168 -18.80 -6.40 -9.66
C GLU A 168 -18.21 -5.78 -10.93
N TYR A 169 -18.61 -6.30 -12.09
CA TYR A 169 -18.15 -5.77 -13.37
C TYR A 169 -18.55 -4.29 -13.53
N GLN A 170 -19.76 -3.93 -13.17
CA GLN A 170 -20.26 -2.56 -13.26
C GLN A 170 -19.56 -1.63 -12.26
N LEU A 171 -19.32 -2.10 -11.03
CA LEU A 171 -18.55 -1.37 -10.04
C LEU A 171 -17.10 -1.14 -10.48
N SER A 172 -16.49 -2.11 -11.17
CA SER A 172 -15.13 -1.92 -11.71
C SER A 172 -15.08 -0.80 -12.77
N LEU A 173 -16.14 -0.66 -13.59
CA LEU A 173 -16.27 0.43 -14.55
C LEU A 173 -16.49 1.78 -13.83
N LEU A 174 -17.35 1.81 -12.82
CA LEU A 174 -17.60 3.03 -12.05
C LEU A 174 -16.36 3.51 -11.29
N GLN A 175 -15.60 2.58 -10.68
CA GLN A 175 -14.32 2.87 -10.04
C GLN A 175 -13.26 3.32 -11.02
N HIS A 176 -13.31 2.80 -12.26
CA HIS A 176 -12.51 3.34 -13.35
C HIS A 176 -12.84 4.81 -13.60
N TYR A 177 -14.10 5.22 -13.60
CA TYR A 177 -14.48 6.64 -13.70
C TYR A 177 -14.32 7.46 -12.41
N GLY A 178 -13.71 6.88 -11.35
CA GLY A 178 -13.40 7.60 -10.11
C GLY A 178 -14.48 7.51 -9.03
N LEU A 179 -15.56 6.75 -9.25
CA LEU A 179 -16.56 6.52 -8.21
C LEU A 179 -15.97 5.69 -7.07
N LYS A 180 -16.22 6.09 -5.81
CA LYS A 180 -15.81 5.32 -4.63
C LYS A 180 -16.71 4.12 -4.45
N THR A 181 -16.28 2.95 -4.91
CA THR A 181 -17.03 1.69 -4.84
C THR A 181 -16.59 0.83 -3.67
N SER A 182 -17.22 -0.34 -3.53
CA SER A 182 -16.91 -1.40 -2.56
C SER A 182 -15.84 -2.40 -3.02
N LEU A 183 -15.21 -2.17 -4.18
CA LEU A 183 -14.14 -3.02 -4.68
C LEU A 183 -12.77 -2.47 -4.26
N LEU A 184 -11.89 -3.37 -3.85
CA LEU A 184 -10.50 -3.04 -3.54
C LEU A 184 -9.58 -3.74 -4.54
N ASP A 185 -8.81 -2.95 -5.30
CA ASP A 185 -7.90 -3.46 -6.34
C ASP A 185 -6.73 -4.26 -5.74
N ILE A 186 -6.45 -5.45 -6.28
CA ILE A 186 -5.23 -6.23 -6.02
C ILE A 186 -4.64 -6.70 -7.36
N THR A 187 -3.33 -6.92 -7.43
CA THR A 187 -2.61 -7.31 -8.66
C THR A 187 -1.81 -8.58 -8.44
N LYS A 188 -1.62 -9.41 -9.48
CA LYS A 188 -0.68 -10.56 -9.44
C LYS A 188 0.80 -10.14 -9.51
N ASN A 189 1.09 -8.85 -9.72
CA ASN A 189 2.46 -8.35 -9.87
C ASN A 189 2.90 -7.47 -8.69
N PRO A 190 3.93 -7.86 -7.91
CA PRO A 190 4.40 -7.10 -6.76
C PRO A 190 5.00 -5.74 -7.14
N TYR A 191 5.56 -5.59 -8.35
CA TYR A 191 6.14 -4.34 -8.81
C TYR A 191 5.08 -3.33 -9.27
N ILE A 192 3.94 -3.80 -9.80
CA ILE A 192 2.77 -2.95 -10.03
C ILE A 192 2.19 -2.47 -8.70
N ALA A 193 2.14 -3.33 -7.67
CA ALA A 193 1.79 -2.90 -6.32
C ALA A 193 2.79 -1.84 -5.80
N MET A 194 4.09 -2.02 -6.02
CA MET A 194 5.09 -1.02 -5.63
C MET A 194 4.90 0.32 -6.37
N LEU A 195 4.50 0.33 -7.65
CA LEU A 195 4.12 1.56 -8.34
C LEU A 195 2.92 2.25 -7.65
N PHE A 196 1.89 1.51 -7.25
CA PHE A 196 0.76 2.08 -6.50
C PHE A 196 1.19 2.65 -5.14
N MET A 197 2.12 1.99 -4.45
CA MET A 197 2.72 2.48 -3.20
C MET A 197 3.42 3.84 -3.40
N LEU A 198 3.98 4.10 -4.58
CA LEU A 198 4.73 5.32 -4.89
C LEU A 198 3.92 6.39 -5.65
N SER A 199 2.65 6.10 -5.96
CA SER A 199 1.85 6.89 -6.91
C SER A 199 1.47 8.30 -6.43
N GLU A 200 1.41 8.54 -5.12
CA GLU A 200 1.11 9.88 -4.59
C GLU A 200 2.33 10.80 -4.58
N GLN A 201 2.08 12.11 -4.64
CA GLN A 201 3.09 13.09 -4.29
C GLN A 201 3.22 13.17 -2.77
N PHE A 202 4.42 12.90 -2.25
CA PHE A 202 4.72 13.02 -0.83
C PHE A 202 4.93 14.50 -0.47
N ASN A 203 3.83 15.23 -0.29
CA ASN A 203 3.84 16.61 0.21
C ASN A 203 3.95 16.66 1.74
N GLU A 204 3.50 15.60 2.39
CA GLU A 204 3.62 15.34 3.83
C GLU A 204 4.21 13.94 4.02
N TYR A 205 4.77 13.69 5.20
CA TYR A 205 5.28 12.37 5.53
C TYR A 205 4.13 11.38 5.69
N LYS A 206 4.28 10.24 5.03
CA LYS A 206 3.37 9.11 5.06
C LYS A 206 4.20 7.85 5.12
N GLU A 207 3.60 6.76 5.55
CA GLU A 207 4.23 5.44 5.56
C GLU A 207 3.71 4.61 4.38
N PRO A 208 4.48 4.51 3.28
CA PRO A 208 4.08 3.67 2.18
C PRO A 208 4.00 2.20 2.63
N THR A 209 2.98 1.49 2.16
CA THR A 209 2.66 0.13 2.61
C THR A 209 2.39 -0.78 1.42
N ILE A 210 2.90 -2.02 1.47
CA ILE A 210 2.57 -3.10 0.50
C ILE A 210 1.94 -4.26 1.25
N TYR A 211 0.80 -4.71 0.76
CA TYR A 211 0.11 -5.90 1.22
C TYR A 211 0.37 -7.05 0.25
N LEU A 212 0.70 -8.21 0.80
CA LEU A 212 0.90 -9.47 0.08
C LEU A 212 -0.16 -10.44 0.59
N PHE A 213 -0.81 -11.15 -0.33
CA PHE A 213 -1.88 -12.07 -0.03
C PHE A 213 -1.56 -13.46 -0.58
N ASN A 214 -1.80 -14.49 0.23
CA ASN A 214 -1.86 -15.87 -0.22
C ASN A 214 -3.32 -16.25 -0.48
N ILE A 215 -3.72 -16.21 -1.75
CA ILE A 215 -5.09 -16.47 -2.17
C ILE A 215 -5.18 -17.80 -2.90
N ASP A 216 -5.80 -18.79 -2.26
CA ASP A 216 -6.42 -19.91 -2.98
C ASP A 216 -7.67 -19.42 -3.74
N GLU A 217 -7.55 -19.30 -5.07
CA GLU A 217 -8.62 -18.79 -5.93
C GLU A 217 -9.91 -19.64 -5.88
N GLN A 218 -9.81 -20.95 -5.60
CA GLN A 218 -10.97 -21.85 -5.58
C GLN A 218 -11.73 -21.75 -4.25
N VAL A 219 -11.00 -21.64 -3.15
CA VAL A 219 -11.56 -21.53 -1.80
C VAL A 219 -12.05 -20.10 -1.55
N HIS A 220 -11.17 -19.11 -1.70
CA HIS A 220 -11.48 -17.72 -1.35
C HIS A 220 -12.52 -17.07 -2.28
N ARG A 221 -12.69 -17.55 -3.52
CA ARG A 221 -13.79 -17.06 -4.36
C ARG A 221 -15.17 -17.34 -3.74
N LYS A 222 -15.31 -18.47 -3.04
CA LYS A 222 -16.56 -18.96 -2.44
C LYS A 222 -16.71 -18.58 -0.98
N LYS A 223 -15.59 -18.54 -0.24
CA LYS A 223 -15.54 -18.40 1.22
C LYS A 223 -14.86 -17.11 1.68
N HIS A 224 -14.65 -16.14 0.79
CA HIS A 224 -14.01 -14.87 1.13
C HIS A 224 -14.52 -13.73 0.21
N LEU A 225 -13.92 -12.55 0.34
CA LEU A 225 -14.15 -11.36 -0.47
C LEU A 225 -13.54 -11.45 -1.87
N PHE A 226 -12.61 -12.39 -2.10
CA PHE A 226 -11.86 -12.47 -3.35
C PHE A 226 -12.74 -12.73 -4.58
N THR A 227 -12.53 -11.97 -5.66
CA THR A 227 -13.02 -12.33 -6.99
C THR A 227 -11.96 -12.10 -8.07
N GLU A 228 -11.82 -13.08 -8.96
CA GLU A 228 -11.06 -12.94 -10.19
C GLU A 228 -11.88 -12.25 -11.28
N VAL A 229 -11.27 -11.30 -11.99
CA VAL A 229 -12.02 -10.50 -12.96
C VAL A 229 -12.25 -11.24 -14.27
N LYS A 230 -13.49 -11.20 -14.78
CA LYS A 230 -13.84 -11.68 -16.11
C LYS A 230 -13.32 -10.71 -17.17
N LYS A 231 -12.37 -11.15 -18.02
CA LYS A 231 -11.83 -10.33 -19.12
C LYS A 231 -12.94 -9.94 -20.10
N SER A 232 -13.10 -8.64 -20.35
CA SER A 232 -13.99 -8.10 -21.39
C SER A 232 -13.27 -7.03 -22.20
N LYS A 233 -13.67 -6.84 -23.47
CA LYS A 233 -13.09 -5.80 -24.35
C LYS A 233 -13.28 -4.36 -23.84
N LYS A 234 -14.23 -4.11 -22.93
CA LYS A 234 -14.58 -2.78 -22.42
C LYS A 234 -13.80 -2.36 -21.16
N ASN A 235 -12.93 -3.22 -20.62
CA ASN A 235 -12.23 -2.95 -19.38
C ASN A 235 -10.71 -3.09 -19.55
N GLU A 236 -10.14 -2.11 -20.26
CA GLU A 236 -8.72 -2.01 -20.58
C GLU A 236 -7.86 -1.88 -19.31
N ARG A 237 -8.43 -1.29 -18.24
CA ARG A 237 -7.83 -1.23 -16.88
C ARG A 237 -7.31 -2.56 -16.36
N ILE A 238 -8.00 -3.66 -16.68
CA ILE A 238 -7.69 -4.98 -16.14
C ILE A 238 -6.61 -5.71 -16.95
N ILE A 239 -6.57 -5.48 -18.27
CA ILE A 239 -5.68 -6.24 -19.18
C ILE A 239 -4.21 -5.95 -18.87
N ALA A 240 -3.87 -4.74 -18.43
CA ALA A 240 -2.50 -4.37 -18.08
C ALA A 240 -2.08 -4.80 -16.67
N GLN A 241 -3.02 -4.95 -15.73
CA GLN A 241 -2.70 -5.11 -14.30
C GLN A 241 -2.73 -6.55 -13.79
N GLN A 242 -3.17 -7.52 -14.61
CA GLN A 242 -3.44 -8.90 -14.16
C GLN A 242 -4.24 -8.91 -12.84
N GLY A 243 -5.23 -8.01 -12.75
CA GLY A 243 -5.86 -7.62 -11.50
C GLY A 243 -6.93 -8.61 -11.02
N ALA A 244 -7.24 -8.53 -9.73
CA ALA A 244 -8.39 -9.11 -9.06
C ALA A 244 -8.96 -8.09 -8.07
N PHE A 245 -10.09 -8.40 -7.44
CA PHE A 245 -10.70 -7.54 -6.43
C PHE A 245 -10.92 -8.28 -5.13
N LEU A 246 -10.86 -7.55 -4.01
CA LEU A 246 -11.59 -7.90 -2.81
C LEU A 246 -12.94 -7.15 -2.87
N ASN A 247 -14.02 -7.90 -3.05
CA ASN A 247 -15.37 -7.38 -3.24
C ASN A 247 -16.14 -7.39 -1.92
N PHE A 248 -16.28 -6.20 -1.31
CA PHE A 248 -16.92 -6.05 -0.01
C PHE A 248 -18.44 -6.21 -0.06
N ASP A 249 -19.07 -6.25 -1.24
CA ASP A 249 -20.50 -6.59 -1.35
C ASP A 249 -20.76 -8.06 -0.94
N LYS A 250 -19.74 -8.93 -1.02
CA LYS A 250 -19.86 -10.34 -0.57
C LYS A 250 -20.15 -10.46 0.93
N ILE A 251 -19.83 -9.44 1.73
CA ILE A 251 -20.15 -9.39 3.16
C ILE A 251 -21.65 -9.51 3.40
N PHE A 252 -22.49 -9.01 2.48
CA PHE A 252 -23.95 -9.07 2.62
C PHE A 252 -24.51 -10.48 2.45
N ASN A 253 -23.85 -11.34 1.67
CA ASN A 253 -24.33 -12.69 1.36
C ASN A 253 -23.63 -13.78 2.16
N ASN A 254 -22.45 -13.49 2.71
CA ASN A 254 -21.71 -14.45 3.53
C ASN A 254 -22.40 -14.62 4.88
N LYS A 255 -22.93 -15.82 5.16
CA LYS A 255 -23.23 -16.22 6.54
C LYS A 255 -21.90 -16.22 7.30
N SER A 256 -21.82 -15.47 8.39
CA SER A 256 -20.60 -15.14 9.16
C SER A 256 -19.75 -16.31 9.68
N PHE A 257 -20.10 -17.57 9.39
CA PHE A 257 -19.50 -18.78 9.98
C PHE A 257 -18.66 -19.64 9.01
N ASP A 258 -18.45 -19.22 7.76
CA ASP A 258 -17.70 -20.01 6.74
C ASP A 258 -16.62 -19.17 6.01
N ILE A 259 -16.11 -18.11 6.64
CA ILE A 259 -15.04 -17.29 6.04
C ILE A 259 -13.69 -17.98 6.25
N GLU A 260 -13.02 -18.32 5.15
CA GLU A 260 -11.65 -18.84 5.17
C GLU A 260 -10.68 -17.66 5.13
N LYS A 261 -9.96 -17.39 6.24
CA LYS A 261 -9.07 -16.22 6.31
C LYS A 261 -7.94 -16.32 5.29
N ILE A 262 -7.62 -15.18 4.68
CA ILE A 262 -6.46 -15.05 3.78
C ILE A 262 -5.23 -14.71 4.63
N THR A 263 -4.15 -15.47 4.49
CA THR A 263 -2.85 -15.08 5.03
C THR A 263 -2.38 -13.80 4.34
N CYS A 264 -2.07 -12.77 5.13
CA CYS A 264 -1.66 -11.46 4.66
C CYS A 264 -0.34 -11.04 5.32
N ILE A 265 0.62 -10.58 4.52
CA ILE A 265 1.82 -9.91 5.00
C ILE A 265 1.72 -8.44 4.63
N LYS A 266 1.84 -7.57 5.63
CA LYS A 266 1.81 -6.11 5.47
C LYS A 266 3.22 -5.57 5.68
N ILE A 267 3.82 -5.01 4.64
CA ILE A 267 5.15 -4.40 4.70
C ILE A 267 4.99 -2.88 4.79
N VAL A 268 5.50 -2.25 5.84
CA VAL A 268 5.40 -0.82 6.12
C VAL A 268 6.79 -0.20 6.07
N LEU A 269 6.95 0.90 5.32
CA LEU A 269 8.18 1.69 5.32
C LEU A 269 8.06 2.83 6.33
N HIS A 270 8.86 2.77 7.40
CA HIS A 270 8.75 3.65 8.56
C HIS A 270 10.06 4.40 8.86
N PHE A 271 9.97 5.70 9.13
CA PHE A 271 11.09 6.52 9.55
C PHE A 271 11.19 6.48 11.08
N SER A 272 12.26 5.90 11.62
CA SER A 272 12.44 5.72 13.07
C SER A 272 12.88 7.00 13.75
N GLU A 273 11.93 7.91 14.01
CA GLU A 273 12.19 9.22 14.64
C GLU A 273 12.88 9.11 16.00
N ASP A 274 12.41 8.22 16.87
CA ASP A 274 12.96 8.03 18.22
C ASP A 274 14.41 7.53 18.16
N TYR A 275 14.67 6.52 17.34
CA TYR A 275 16.02 6.00 17.13
C TYR A 275 16.95 7.09 16.58
N TYR A 276 16.49 7.83 15.57
CA TYR A 276 17.30 8.89 14.97
C TYR A 276 17.60 10.02 15.94
N THR A 277 16.65 10.38 16.79
CA THR A 277 16.83 11.41 17.82
C THR A 277 17.86 10.97 18.86
N ASN A 278 17.78 9.71 19.32
CA ASN A 278 18.75 9.15 20.26
C ASN A 278 20.15 9.07 19.64
N TYR A 279 20.26 8.67 18.37
CA TYR A 279 21.52 8.66 17.63
C TYR A 279 22.15 10.06 17.56
N LEU A 280 21.36 11.11 17.28
CA LEU A 280 21.87 12.49 17.28
C LEU A 280 22.38 12.93 18.67
N ASP A 281 21.71 12.50 19.74
CA ASP A 281 22.13 12.81 21.12
C ASP A 281 23.40 12.06 21.52
N GLU A 282 23.53 10.78 21.15
CA GLU A 282 24.73 9.97 21.35
C GLU A 282 25.93 10.55 20.59
N GLU A 283 25.76 10.95 19.33
CA GLU A 283 26.83 11.59 18.55
C GLU A 283 27.28 12.91 19.17
N LYS A 284 26.35 13.68 19.73
CA LYS A 284 26.66 14.92 20.45
C LYS A 284 27.43 14.65 21.74
N GLU A 285 27.03 13.62 22.50
CA GLU A 285 27.76 13.20 23.69
C GLU A 285 29.17 12.72 23.34
N ASN A 286 29.31 11.91 22.29
CA ASN A 286 30.59 11.43 21.78
C ASN A 286 31.51 12.60 21.40
N LEU A 287 31.00 13.62 20.70
CA LEU A 287 31.75 14.84 20.38
C LEU A 287 32.24 15.54 21.64
N SER A 288 31.39 15.66 22.67
CA SER A 288 31.78 16.32 23.94
C SER A 288 32.92 15.59 24.66
N ASN A 289 32.97 14.26 24.54
CA ASN A 289 33.97 13.39 25.14
C ASN A 289 35.30 13.33 24.36
N ILE A 290 35.35 13.81 23.11
CA ILE A 290 36.60 13.92 22.34
C ILE A 290 37.38 15.14 22.87
N GLU A 291 38.24 14.89 23.86
CA GLU A 291 39.29 15.82 24.29
C GLU A 291 40.40 15.86 23.22
N LYS A 292 40.51 17.00 22.52
CA LYS A 292 41.56 17.38 21.54
C LYS A 292 41.39 16.82 20.12
N LEU A 293 40.57 17.49 19.33
CA LEU A 293 40.84 17.68 17.90
C LEU A 293 41.44 19.08 17.73
N ASP A 294 42.52 19.20 16.96
CA ASP A 294 43.28 20.43 16.69
C ASP A 294 42.49 21.50 15.90
N ASP A 295 41.22 21.24 15.58
CA ASP A 295 40.38 22.07 14.72
C ASP A 295 39.01 22.34 15.37
N SER A 296 38.97 23.33 16.28
CA SER A 296 37.77 23.71 17.05
C SER A 296 36.58 24.10 16.18
N ASP A 297 36.85 24.63 14.99
CA ASP A 297 35.82 25.14 14.08
C ASP A 297 35.03 23.97 13.46
N SER A 298 35.72 22.90 13.06
CA SER A 298 35.08 21.68 12.51
C SER A 298 34.13 20.99 13.51
N LYS A 299 34.49 20.98 14.80
CA LYS A 299 33.67 20.41 15.88
C LYS A 299 32.42 21.24 16.11
N ALA A 300 32.55 22.56 16.19
CA ALA A 300 31.44 23.47 16.37
C ALA A 300 30.45 23.41 15.18
N ASP A 301 30.97 23.31 13.95
CA ASP A 301 30.14 23.16 12.75
C ASP A 301 29.34 21.85 12.73
N TYR A 302 29.95 20.74 13.17
CA TYR A 302 29.28 19.45 13.25
C TYR A 302 28.24 19.39 14.38
N GLU A 303 28.54 19.97 15.56
CA GLU A 303 27.55 20.14 16.64
C GLU A 303 26.33 20.96 16.18
N GLN A 304 26.56 22.07 15.46
CA GLN A 304 25.47 22.86 14.87
C GLN A 304 24.66 22.07 13.84
N LEU A 305 25.31 21.20 13.06
CA LEU A 305 24.62 20.30 12.13
C LEU A 305 23.68 19.35 12.87
N LEU A 306 24.16 18.68 13.93
CA LEU A 306 23.34 17.77 14.74
C LEU A 306 22.12 18.49 15.35
N ASP A 307 22.34 19.68 15.92
CA ASP A 307 21.26 20.49 16.48
C ASP A 307 20.25 20.90 15.41
N ARG A 308 20.71 21.35 14.24
CA ARG A 308 19.83 21.71 13.11
C ARG A 308 18.99 20.52 12.66
N GLU A 309 19.59 19.34 12.54
CA GLU A 309 18.89 18.13 12.14
C GLU A 309 17.82 17.72 13.14
N LYS A 310 18.11 17.80 14.44
CA LYS A 310 17.14 17.54 15.51
C LYS A 310 15.93 18.47 15.44
N HIS A 311 16.14 19.75 15.13
CA HIS A 311 15.05 20.71 14.95
C HIS A 311 14.27 20.51 13.63
N GLN A 312 14.85 19.83 12.64
CA GLN A 312 14.29 19.66 11.31
C GLN A 312 13.91 18.21 10.97
N ILE A 313 13.75 17.33 11.96
CA ILE A 313 13.41 15.90 11.77
C ILE A 313 12.24 15.71 10.79
N GLN A 314 11.19 16.53 10.91
CA GLN A 314 10.01 16.45 10.04
C GLN A 314 10.35 16.71 8.55
N ASN A 315 11.26 17.65 8.28
CA ASN A 315 11.76 17.90 6.94
C ASN A 315 12.69 16.75 6.48
N SER A 316 13.53 16.26 7.37
CA SER A 316 14.47 15.17 7.10
C SER A 316 13.74 13.88 6.70
N LYS A 317 12.69 13.47 7.42
CA LYS A 317 11.91 12.28 7.04
C LYS A 317 11.19 12.45 5.70
N LEU A 318 10.64 13.63 5.41
CA LEU A 318 9.97 13.92 4.15
C LEU A 318 10.96 13.91 2.97
N ASN A 319 12.15 14.51 3.15
CA ASN A 319 13.19 14.52 2.14
C ASN A 319 13.72 13.11 1.86
N CYS A 320 13.92 12.29 2.91
CA CYS A 320 14.28 10.89 2.73
C CYS A 320 13.20 10.13 1.98
N LEU A 321 11.92 10.30 2.33
CA LEU A 321 10.81 9.63 1.65
C LEU A 321 10.72 10.02 0.16
N LYS A 322 10.91 11.30 -0.18
CA LYS A 322 10.97 11.77 -1.57
C LYS A 322 12.14 11.14 -2.33
N PHE A 323 13.33 11.11 -1.72
CA PHE A 323 14.49 10.46 -2.33
C PHE A 323 14.25 8.96 -2.56
N ILE A 324 13.66 8.27 -1.58
CA ILE A 324 13.32 6.84 -1.68
C ILE A 324 12.33 6.61 -2.82
N LYS A 325 11.29 7.46 -2.93
CA LYS A 325 10.35 7.41 -4.05
C LYS A 325 11.09 7.51 -5.38
N ASP A 326 11.94 8.51 -5.55
CA ASP A 326 12.66 8.73 -6.80
C ASP A 326 13.61 7.57 -7.13
N GLU A 327 14.33 7.05 -6.13
CA GLU A 327 15.24 5.91 -6.29
C GLU A 327 14.49 4.63 -6.67
N LEU A 328 13.39 4.30 -5.97
CA LEU A 328 12.56 3.13 -6.26
C LEU A 328 11.87 3.24 -7.63
N THR A 329 11.33 4.41 -7.98
CA THR A 329 10.72 4.65 -9.29
C THR A 329 11.73 4.51 -10.41
N ARG A 330 12.95 5.04 -10.25
CA ARG A 330 14.05 4.83 -11.21
C ARG A 330 14.38 3.35 -11.36
N LYS A 331 14.48 2.61 -10.25
CA LYS A 331 14.73 1.17 -10.28
C LYS A 331 13.62 0.39 -10.98
N LEU A 332 12.36 0.68 -10.67
CA LEU A 332 11.21 0.09 -11.37
C LEU A 332 11.29 0.31 -12.89
N ARG A 333 11.67 1.50 -13.34
CA ARG A 333 11.88 1.81 -14.78
C ARG A 333 12.99 0.96 -15.40
N GLU A 334 14.08 0.68 -14.69
CA GLU A 334 15.14 -0.24 -15.16
C GLU A 334 14.60 -1.66 -15.41
N TYR A 335 13.58 -2.08 -14.66
CA TYR A 335 12.88 -3.37 -14.83
C TYR A 335 11.65 -3.27 -15.76
N TYR A 336 11.51 -2.19 -16.52
CA TYR A 336 10.38 -1.95 -17.45
C TYR A 336 9.01 -1.82 -16.77
N TYR A 337 8.97 -1.33 -15.54
CA TYR A 337 7.74 -0.92 -14.86
C TYR A 337 7.61 0.60 -14.86
N PHE A 338 6.52 1.10 -15.40
CA PHE A 338 6.28 2.53 -15.63
C PHE A 338 5.02 2.99 -14.91
N GLU A 339 4.98 4.23 -14.41
CA GLU A 339 3.77 4.80 -13.79
C GLU A 339 2.60 4.84 -14.77
N GLU A 340 2.90 5.00 -16.06
CA GLU A 340 1.94 4.89 -17.16
C GLU A 340 1.18 3.54 -17.17
N ASP A 341 1.78 2.46 -16.64
CA ASP A 341 1.15 1.14 -16.55
C ASP A 341 0.02 1.08 -15.51
N LEU A 342 -0.07 2.08 -14.63
CA LEU A 342 -1.21 2.26 -13.71
C LEU A 342 -2.47 2.74 -14.46
N PHE A 343 -2.30 3.35 -15.64
CA PHE A 343 -3.36 3.94 -16.45
C PHE A 343 -3.42 3.30 -17.84
N PRO A 344 -3.89 2.06 -17.97
CA PRO A 344 -3.91 1.39 -19.27
C PRO A 344 -5.12 1.75 -20.14
N ASP A 345 -6.10 2.45 -19.57
CA ASP A 345 -7.20 3.03 -20.33
C ASP A 345 -6.71 4.20 -21.16
N PHE A 346 -7.12 4.25 -22.42
CA PHE A 346 -6.68 5.27 -23.36
C PHE A 346 -6.89 6.70 -22.84
N GLU A 347 -8.08 7.02 -22.30
CA GLU A 347 -8.41 8.38 -21.86
C GLU A 347 -7.55 8.79 -20.66
N LYS A 348 -7.43 7.93 -19.65
CA LYS A 348 -6.57 8.20 -18.48
C LYS A 348 -5.09 8.26 -18.83
N ARG A 349 -4.64 7.43 -19.78
CA ARG A 349 -3.26 7.45 -20.25
C ARG A 349 -2.94 8.75 -20.96
N ILE A 350 -3.85 9.22 -21.82
CA ILE A 350 -3.71 10.51 -22.50
C ILE A 350 -3.75 11.64 -21.49
N GLN A 351 -4.69 11.63 -20.53
CA GLN A 351 -4.74 12.65 -19.48
C GLN A 351 -3.43 12.72 -18.69
N TYR A 352 -2.91 11.57 -18.22
CA TYR A 352 -1.64 11.50 -17.51
C TYR A 352 -0.46 12.01 -18.36
N LEU A 353 -0.39 11.58 -19.62
CA LEU A 353 0.67 12.04 -20.53
C LEU A 353 0.56 13.54 -20.79
N SER A 354 -0.63 14.07 -20.98
CA SER A 354 -0.87 15.51 -21.15
C SER A 354 -0.42 16.29 -19.92
N GLU A 355 -0.87 15.90 -18.71
CA GLU A 355 -0.50 16.52 -17.44
C GLU A 355 1.02 16.54 -17.21
N LYS A 356 1.74 15.48 -17.65
CA LYS A 356 3.20 15.39 -17.57
C LYS A 356 3.94 16.46 -18.39
N TYR A 357 3.35 16.96 -19.47
CA TYR A 357 3.93 17.97 -20.35
C TYR A 357 3.33 19.38 -20.14
N GLU A 358 2.32 19.51 -19.29
CA GLU A 358 1.85 20.81 -18.81
C GLU A 358 2.87 21.38 -17.82
N SER A 359 3.37 22.58 -18.11
CA SER A 359 4.43 23.22 -17.34
C SER A 359 3.97 23.46 -15.90
N ASN A 360 4.78 23.07 -14.89
CA ASN A 360 4.58 23.34 -13.45
C ASN A 360 4.04 24.75 -13.17
N GLY A 361 2.71 24.87 -13.12
CA GLY A 361 2.09 26.18 -13.17
C GLY A 361 0.59 26.13 -12.89
N GLN A 362 0.18 25.45 -11.82
CA GLN A 362 -0.78 25.95 -10.83
C GLN A 362 -1.18 24.85 -9.85
N GLU A 363 -1.24 25.25 -8.58
CA GLU A 363 -1.79 24.48 -7.47
C GLU A 363 -3.22 23.96 -7.76
N LYS A 364 -3.46 22.73 -7.31
CA LYS A 364 -4.77 22.14 -6.91
C LYS A 364 -5.82 21.94 -8.01
N LYS A 365 -6.19 20.68 -8.23
CA LYS A 365 -7.22 19.92 -7.50
C LYS A 365 -7.35 18.53 -8.15
N ILE A 366 -6.86 17.48 -7.49
CA ILE A 366 -7.33 16.13 -7.81
C ILE A 366 -8.60 15.95 -6.99
N SER A 367 -9.73 15.92 -7.69
CA SER A 367 -11.03 15.55 -7.14
C SER A 367 -10.96 14.15 -6.56
N SER A 368 -11.36 14.08 -5.29
CA SER A 368 -11.39 12.96 -4.35
C SER A 368 -12.16 11.73 -4.78
#